data_AF-A0A8T1TBU6-F1
#
_entry.id   AF-A0A8T1TBU6-F1
#
_cell.length_a   1.000
_cell.length_b   1.000
_cell.length_c   1.000
_cell.angle_alpha   90.00
_cell.angle_beta   90.00
_cell.angle_gamma   90.00
#
_symmetry.space_group_name_H-M   'P 1'
#
loop_
_entity.id
_entity.type
_entity.pdbx_description
1 polymer ?
#
loop_
_entity_poly.entity_id
_entity_poly.type
_entity_poly.pdbx_seq_one_letter_code
_entity_poly.pdbx_strand_id
1 'polypeptide(L)'
;MQGDYYYHAAVFGGTPLRVLNLTRECYEGIIKDKERNTEAKWHDESHLNKYYLTNKPTKLLSPEYCWDYKIGKNSDIKNVKLSWMPKEYDEVRN
;
A
#
# COMPACT_ATOMS: atom_id res chain seq x y z
N MET A 1 5.81 8.27 -15.99
CA MET A 1 5.57 7.88 -14.58
C MET A 1 6.93 7.61 -13.96
N GLN A 2 7.22 8.17 -12.77
CA GLN A 2 8.42 7.86 -12.00
C GLN A 2 8.03 6.93 -10.85
N GLY A 3 8.87 5.95 -10.51
CA GLY A 3 8.68 5.05 -9.37
C GLY A 3 9.54 3.81 -9.49
N ASP A 4 10.07 3.34 -8.35
CA ASP A 4 10.90 2.14 -8.31
C ASP A 4 10.03 0.87 -8.24
N TYR A 5 8.97 0.92 -7.43
CA TYR A 5 8.04 -0.17 -7.16
C TYR A 5 6.63 0.38 -6.92
N TYR A 6 5.64 -0.50 -7.05
CA TYR A 6 4.28 -0.25 -6.59
C TYR A 6 4.07 -0.91 -5.23
N TYR A 7 3.96 -0.10 -4.17
CA TYR A 7 3.86 -0.55 -2.78
C TYR A 7 2.40 -0.78 -2.39
N HIS A 8 2.13 -1.86 -1.67
CA HIS A 8 0.78 -2.23 -1.26
C HIS A 8 0.43 -1.67 0.13
N ALA A 9 -0.70 -0.97 0.27
CA ALA A 9 -1.06 -0.29 1.52
C ALA A 9 -1.50 -1.23 2.65
N ALA A 10 -1.83 -2.49 2.35
CA ALA A 10 -2.17 -3.46 3.40
C ALA A 10 -1.01 -3.80 4.35
N VAL A 11 0.25 -3.58 3.94
CA VAL A 11 1.42 -3.86 4.80
C VAL A 11 2.47 -2.77 4.62
N PHE A 12 2.63 -1.93 5.63
CA PHE A 12 3.75 -0.98 5.77
C PHE A 12 4.14 -0.84 7.25
N GLY A 13 5.33 -0.32 7.52
CA GLY A 13 5.80 -0.18 8.89
C GLY A 13 7.18 0.47 9.00
N GLY A 14 7.65 0.57 10.24
CA GLY A 14 8.93 1.19 10.57
C GLY A 14 8.99 1.55 12.04
N THR A 15 9.94 2.43 12.40
CA THR A 15 9.96 3.03 13.73
C THR A 15 8.73 3.94 13.93
N PRO A 16 8.28 4.17 15.18
CA PRO A 16 7.12 5.02 15.45
C PRO A 16 7.19 6.38 14.74
N LEU A 17 8.36 7.03 14.76
CA LEU A 17 8.57 8.31 14.09
C LEU A 17 8.41 8.23 12.57
N ARG A 18 8.92 7.17 11.93
CA ARG A 18 8.78 7.01 10.47
C ARG A 18 7.34 6.73 10.07
N VAL A 19 6.64 5.90 10.84
CA VAL A 19 5.23 5.60 10.61
C VAL A 19 4.39 6.87 10.79
N LEU A 20 4.64 7.65 11.85
CA LEU A 20 3.96 8.93 12.09
C LEU A 20 4.15 9.92 10.93
N ASN A 21 5.38 10.07 10.44
CA ASN A 21 5.66 10.98 9.32
C ASN A 21 4.96 10.52 8.04
N LEU A 22 4.98 9.21 7.75
CA LEU A 22 4.31 8.65 6.59
C LEU A 22 2.80 8.87 6.64
N THR A 23 2.15 8.53 7.77
CA THR A 23 0.69 8.64 7.89
C THR A 23 0.23 10.09 7.86
N ARG A 24 1.00 11.00 8.48
CA ARG A 24 0.72 12.44 8.43
C ARG A 24 0.78 12.99 7.01
N GLU A 25 1.83 12.69 6.24
CA GLU A 25 1.97 13.14 4.85
C GLU A 25 0.86 12.57 3.95
N CYS A 26 0.50 11.30 4.13
CA CYS A 26 -0.62 10.70 3.40
C CYS A 26 -1.94 11.41 3.73
N TYR A 27 -2.19 11.69 5.01
CA TYR A 27 -3.38 12.41 5.44
C TYR A 27 -3.44 13.84 4.89
N GLU A 28 -2.34 14.59 4.92
CA GLU A 28 -2.26 15.92 4.32
C GLU A 28 -2.54 15.89 2.80
N GLY A 29 -2.09 14.83 2.11
CA GLY A 29 -2.42 14.58 0.71
C GLY A 29 -3.92 14.35 0.49
N ILE A 30 -4.54 13.51 1.31
CA ILE A 30 -5.98 13.21 1.24
C ILE A 30 -6.82 14.47 1.47
N ILE A 31 -6.44 15.31 2.44
CA ILE A 31 -7.14 16.58 2.70
C ILE A 31 -7.05 17.52 1.49
N LYS A 32 -5.87 17.66 0.88
CA LYS A 32 -5.69 18.49 -0.34
C LYS A 32 -6.52 18.00 -1.52
N ASP A 33 -6.66 16.69 -1.68
CA ASP A 33 -7.47 16.11 -2.76
C ASP A 33 -8.97 16.38 -2.50
N LYS A 34 -9.42 16.23 -1.24
CA LYS A 34 -10.80 16.59 -0.82
C LYS A 34 -11.11 18.06 -1.06
N GLU A 35 -10.20 18.97 -0.72
CA GLU A 35 -10.37 20.41 -0.99
C GLU A 35 -10.52 20.73 -2.49
N ARG A 36 -9.99 19.86 -3.36
CA ARG A 36 -10.07 19.97 -4.82
C ARG A 36 -11.21 19.16 -5.42
N ASN A 37 -12.10 18.60 -4.60
CA ASN A 37 -13.15 17.67 -5.02
C ASN A 37 -12.61 16.54 -5.91
N THR A 38 -11.40 16.06 -5.61
CA THR A 38 -10.72 14.98 -6.32
C THR A 38 -10.47 13.83 -5.35
N GLU A 39 -10.40 12.60 -5.85
CA GLU A 39 -10.02 11.44 -5.07
C GLU A 39 -8.96 10.62 -5.81
N ALA A 40 -7.94 10.19 -5.09
CA ALA A 40 -6.89 9.36 -5.66
C ALA A 40 -7.44 7.97 -6.04
N LYS A 41 -7.04 7.45 -7.20
CA LYS A 41 -7.59 6.23 -7.80
C LYS A 41 -7.57 5.00 -6.89
N TRP A 42 -6.53 4.87 -6.07
CA TRP A 42 -6.40 3.82 -5.07
C TRP A 42 -6.33 4.40 -3.65
N HIS A 43 -7.13 5.43 -3.38
CA HIS A 43 -7.26 6.09 -2.08
C HIS A 43 -5.88 6.32 -1.40
N ASP A 44 -5.70 5.83 -0.18
CA ASP A 44 -4.49 5.91 0.64
C ASP A 44 -3.27 5.24 -0.01
N GLU A 45 -3.45 4.15 -0.76
CA GLU A 45 -2.35 3.47 -1.48
C GLU A 45 -1.68 4.38 -2.50
N SER A 46 -2.43 5.27 -3.14
CA SER A 46 -1.86 6.26 -4.06
C SER A 46 -0.99 7.28 -3.32
N HIS A 47 -1.41 7.73 -2.14
CA HIS A 47 -0.63 8.65 -1.30
C HIS A 47 0.61 7.97 -0.72
N LEU A 48 0.49 6.70 -0.31
CA LEU A 48 1.61 5.87 0.14
C LEU A 48 2.69 5.74 -0.93
N ASN A 49 2.29 5.39 -2.16
CA ASN A 49 3.23 5.27 -3.28
C ASN A 49 3.91 6.60 -3.57
N LYS A 50 3.17 7.71 -3.55
CA LYS A 50 3.74 9.05 -3.71
C LYS A 50 4.76 9.38 -2.62
N TYR A 51 4.48 9.05 -1.36
CA TYR A 51 5.41 9.25 -0.25
C TYR A 51 6.73 8.50 -0.47
N TYR A 52 6.68 7.24 -0.91
CA TYR A 52 7.87 6.42 -1.16
C TYR A 52 8.65 6.82 -2.41
N LEU A 53 8.12 7.67 -3.30
CA LEU A 53 8.90 8.24 -4.40
C LEU A 53 10.06 9.08 -3.88
N THR A 54 9.80 9.92 -2.87
CA THR A 54 10.79 10.83 -2.27
C THR A 54 11.43 10.27 -1.02
N ASN A 55 10.70 9.46 -0.23
CA ASN A 55 11.17 8.91 1.04
C ASN A 55 11.41 7.41 0.93
N LYS A 56 12.52 6.99 0.30
CA LYS A 56 12.77 5.57 0.01
C LYS A 56 12.66 4.68 1.27
N PRO A 57 11.98 3.52 1.19
CA PRO A 57 11.95 2.59 2.31
C PRO A 57 13.34 2.00 2.54
N THR A 58 13.66 1.68 3.79
CA THR A 58 14.96 1.08 4.15
C THR A 58 14.98 -0.44 3.96
N LYS A 59 13.79 -1.04 3.82
CA LYS A 59 13.60 -2.46 3.54
C LYS A 59 12.35 -2.63 2.69
N LEU A 60 12.46 -3.46 1.66
CA LEU A 60 11.35 -3.90 0.84
C LEU A 60 11.02 -5.35 1.21
N LEU A 61 9.72 -5.64 1.36
CA LEU A 61 9.24 -7.01 1.56
C LEU A 61 8.87 -7.59 0.20
N SER A 62 9.23 -8.85 -0.04
CA SER A 62 8.80 -9.58 -1.24
C SER A 62 7.27 -9.79 -1.22
N PRO A 63 6.65 -10.11 -2.37
CA PRO A 63 5.21 -10.43 -2.41
C PRO A 63 4.79 -11.62 -1.53
N GLU A 64 5.75 -12.41 -1.02
CA GLU A 64 5.49 -13.47 -0.03
C GLU A 64 4.87 -12.94 1.27
N TYR A 65 5.08 -11.66 1.59
CA TYR A 65 4.46 -10.98 2.74
C TYR A 65 3.10 -10.35 2.43
N CYS A 66 2.56 -10.52 1.21
CA CYS A 66 1.24 -10.04 0.84
C CYS A 66 0.75 -10.73 -0.46
N TRP A 67 0.51 -12.05 -0.41
CA TRP A 67 0.22 -12.84 -1.61
C TRP A 67 -1.27 -13.11 -1.82
N ASP A 68 -1.77 -13.00 -3.05
CA ASP A 68 -3.11 -13.47 -3.42
C ASP A 68 -3.01 -14.82 -4.14
N TYR A 69 -3.57 -15.87 -3.53
CA TYR A 69 -3.59 -17.22 -4.11
C TYR A 69 -4.37 -17.31 -5.43
N LYS A 70 -5.26 -16.35 -5.72
CA LYS A 70 -5.97 -16.27 -7.01
C LYS A 70 -5.01 -16.02 -8.18
N ILE A 71 -3.84 -15.44 -7.94
CA ILE A 71 -2.78 -15.25 -8.95
C ILE A 71 -2.22 -16.60 -9.41
N GLY A 72 -2.36 -17.65 -8.60
CA GLY A 72 -1.87 -18.98 -8.88
C GLY A 72 -0.43 -19.22 -8.41
N LYS A 73 0.17 -20.31 -8.88
CA LYS A 73 1.53 -20.72 -8.49
C LYS A 73 2.58 -19.93 -9.26
N ASN A 74 3.42 -19.19 -8.55
CA ASN A 74 4.58 -18.51 -9.11
C ASN A 74 5.87 -19.15 -8.54
N SER A 75 6.85 -19.43 -9.41
CA SER A 75 8.13 -20.02 -9.00
C SER A 75 8.95 -19.14 -8.05
N ASP A 76 8.77 -17.83 -8.09
CA ASP A 76 9.50 -16.87 -7.26
C ASP A 76 8.94 -16.79 -5.84
N ILE A 77 7.71 -17.27 -5.62
CA ILE A 77 7.06 -17.34 -4.32
C ILE A 77 7.36 -18.70 -3.70
N LYS A 78 8.30 -18.73 -2.77
CA LYS A 78 8.76 -19.97 -2.14
C LYS A 78 7.95 -20.27 -0.87
N ASN A 79 7.61 -19.24 -0.10
CA ASN A 79 6.92 -19.40 1.17
C ASN A 79 6.04 -18.20 1.51
N VAL A 80 4.72 -18.36 1.37
CA VAL A 80 3.73 -17.32 1.71
C VAL A 80 3.64 -17.12 3.22
N LYS A 81 3.88 -15.88 3.67
CA LYS A 81 3.84 -15.46 5.08
C LYS A 81 2.52 -14.82 5.47
N LEU A 82 1.92 -14.10 4.53
CA LEU A 82 0.63 -13.46 4.69
C LEU A 82 -0.12 -13.53 3.37
N SER A 83 -1.35 -13.98 3.40
CA SER A 83 -2.21 -14.12 2.23
C SER A 83 -3.43 -13.22 2.28
N TRP A 84 -3.93 -12.85 1.12
CA TRP A 84 -5.18 -12.12 0.98
C TRP A 84 -6.35 -13.04 1.28
N MET A 85 -7.35 -12.50 1.97
CA MET A 85 -8.66 -13.11 2.04
C MET A 85 -9.44 -12.83 0.74
N PRO A 86 -10.34 -13.75 0.33
CA PRO A 86 -11.29 -13.47 -0.74
C PRO A 86 -12.02 -12.14 -0.51
N LYS A 87 -12.15 -11.33 -1.56
CA LYS A 87 -12.86 -10.05 -1.50
C LYS A 87 -14.36 -10.32 -1.54
N GLU A 88 -15.04 -10.14 -0.41
CA GLU A 88 -16.50 -10.23 -0.29
C GLU A 88 -17.07 -8.80 -0.16
N TYR A 89 -16.78 -7.94 -1.14
CA TYR A 89 -17.10 -6.51 -1.06
C TYR A 89 -18.59 -6.24 -0.83
N ASP A 90 -19.46 -7.01 -1.46
CA ASP A 90 -20.93 -6.86 -1.35
C ASP A 90 -21.46 -7.21 0.04
N GLU A 91 -20.72 -8.01 0.82
CA GLU A 91 -21.11 -8.38 2.19
C GLU A 91 -20.49 -7.46 3.25
N VAL A 92 -19.30 -6.93 2.98
CA VAL A 92 -18.49 -6.21 4.00
C VAL A 92 -18.44 -4.69 3.81
N ARG A 93 -19.04 -4.15 2.74
CA ARG A 93 -19.12 -2.70 2.48
C ARG A 93 -20.56 -2.33 2.14
N ASN A 94 -21.22 -1.68 3.10
CA ASN A 94 -22.55 -1.08 2.94
C ASN A 94 -22.45 0.36 2.41
#